data_AF-A0AAD8K3L4-F1
#
_entry.id   AF-A0AAD8K3L4-F1
#
_cell.length_a   1.000
_cell.length_b   1.000
_cell.length_c   1.000
_cell.angle_alpha   90.00
_cell.angle_beta   90.00
_cell.angle_gamma   90.00
#
_symmetry.space_group_name_H-M   'P 1'
#
loop_
_entity.id
_entity.type
_entity.pdbx_description
1 polymer ?
#
loop_
_entity_poly.entity_id
_entity_poly.type
_entity_poly.pdbx_seq_one_letter_code
_entity_poly.pdbx_strand_id
1 'polypeptide(L)'
;MPDMNAPYTSTRYRPRKKDLHVTYEHYYRVDLFTSTLDKQLEELNSRFNEHSMELLSLSCSLVAKEINVDQICLLVEKYYPEDFTEQEIIQLRYQLELFNVERTKNTILSGISTISELCKSLVETQKRETYYLVDRVVRLILTLPVSTATTERGFSAMKIFKNRLRNKMSDDYLANSLVVYIEKEISETFDSEAIIDDFKDLKGRRAVL
;
A
#
# COMPACT_ATOMS: atom_id res chain seq x y z
N MET A 1 -17.71 -10.52 -37.14
CA MET A 1 -17.80 -10.80 -35.69
C MET A 1 -17.88 -12.31 -35.49
N PRO A 2 -17.35 -12.87 -34.40
CA PRO A 2 -17.56 -14.28 -34.05
C PRO A 2 -19.06 -14.57 -33.89
N ASP A 3 -19.53 -15.74 -34.31
CA ASP A 3 -20.89 -16.20 -34.02
C ASP A 3 -20.99 -16.54 -32.52
N MET A 4 -21.77 -15.74 -31.79
CA MET A 4 -21.92 -15.87 -30.34
C MET A 4 -22.70 -17.12 -29.92
N ASN A 5 -23.49 -17.70 -30.84
CA ASN A 5 -24.24 -18.92 -30.62
C ASN A 5 -23.45 -20.18 -30.97
N ALA A 6 -22.29 -20.03 -31.62
CA ALA A 6 -21.42 -21.16 -31.92
C ALA A 6 -20.85 -21.76 -30.62
N PRO A 7 -20.61 -23.09 -30.60
CA PRO A 7 -19.98 -23.73 -29.46
C PRO A 7 -18.56 -23.17 -29.24
N TYR A 8 -18.28 -22.82 -27.99
CA TYR A 8 -16.97 -22.34 -27.56
C TYR A 8 -15.94 -23.46 -27.69
N THR A 9 -14.87 -23.22 -28.45
CA THR A 9 -13.73 -24.14 -28.55
C THR A 9 -12.47 -23.44 -28.07
N SER A 10 -11.96 -23.86 -26.90
CA SER A 10 -10.68 -23.36 -26.39
C SER A 10 -9.52 -23.95 -27.21
N THR A 11 -8.70 -23.10 -27.81
CA THR A 11 -7.53 -23.53 -28.62
C THR A 11 -6.39 -24.13 -27.78
N ARG A 12 -6.45 -24.02 -26.44
CA ARG A 12 -5.37 -24.44 -25.53
C ARG A 12 -5.67 -25.70 -24.70
N TYR A 13 -6.88 -26.26 -24.78
CA TYR A 13 -7.27 -27.43 -23.98
C TYR A 13 -8.08 -28.42 -24.83
N ARG A 14 -7.80 -29.73 -24.68
CA ARG A 14 -8.66 -30.78 -25.24
C ARG A 14 -10.04 -30.67 -24.56
N PRO A 15 -11.14 -30.44 -25.28
CA PRO A 15 -12.47 -30.31 -24.69
C PRO A 15 -12.84 -31.61 -23.96
N ARG A 16 -13.28 -31.51 -22.71
CA ARG A 16 -13.96 -32.64 -22.06
C ARG A 16 -15.38 -32.71 -22.62
N LYS A 17 -16.01 -33.91 -22.66
CA LYS A 17 -17.35 -34.13 -23.24
C LYS A 17 -18.47 -33.19 -22.74
N LYS A 18 -18.27 -32.47 -21.62
CA LYS A 18 -19.21 -31.46 -21.08
C LYS A 18 -19.09 -30.07 -21.74
N ASP A 19 -18.00 -29.79 -22.45
CA ASP A 19 -17.71 -28.47 -23.02
C ASP A 19 -18.42 -28.22 -24.37
N LEU A 20 -19.13 -29.22 -24.91
CA LEU A 20 -19.81 -29.16 -26.21
C LEU A 20 -21.11 -28.33 -26.23
N HIS A 21 -21.57 -27.84 -25.07
CA HIS A 21 -22.83 -27.07 -24.95
C HIS A 21 -22.64 -25.61 -24.49
N VAL A 22 -21.41 -25.17 -24.26
CA VAL A 22 -21.13 -23.78 -23.86
C VAL A 22 -20.96 -22.96 -25.13
N THR A 23 -21.82 -21.96 -25.36
CA THR A 23 -21.68 -21.03 -26.49
C THR A 23 -20.60 -19.98 -26.21
N TYR A 24 -20.07 -19.34 -27.24
CA TYR A 24 -19.19 -18.17 -27.05
C TYR A 24 -19.84 -17.10 -26.17
N GLU A 25 -21.16 -16.87 -26.31
CA GLU A 25 -21.90 -15.95 -25.44
C GLU A 25 -21.83 -16.37 -23.97
N HIS A 26 -22.10 -17.64 -23.65
CA HIS A 26 -22.06 -18.13 -22.27
C HIS A 26 -20.65 -18.03 -21.68
N TYR A 27 -19.63 -18.45 -22.44
CA TYR A 27 -18.24 -18.36 -22.00
C TYR A 27 -17.84 -16.93 -21.67
N TYR A 28 -18.09 -15.98 -22.58
CA TYR A 28 -17.73 -14.59 -22.34
C TYR A 28 -18.54 -14.00 -21.19
N ARG A 29 -19.86 -14.16 -21.20
CA ARG A 29 -20.74 -13.53 -20.21
C ARG A 29 -20.54 -14.13 -18.82
N VAL A 30 -20.62 -15.45 -18.68
CA VAL A 30 -20.66 -16.14 -17.39
C VAL A 30 -19.26 -16.53 -16.93
N ASP A 31 -18.53 -17.30 -17.72
CA ASP A 31 -17.25 -17.88 -17.29
C ASP A 31 -16.12 -16.84 -17.21
N LEU A 32 -16.16 -15.81 -18.08
CA LEU A 32 -15.15 -14.77 -18.11
C LEU A 32 -15.61 -13.50 -17.37
N PHE A 33 -16.62 -12.79 -17.87
CA PHE A 33 -16.99 -11.48 -17.34
C PHE A 33 -17.59 -11.56 -15.94
N THR A 34 -18.63 -12.38 -15.72
CA THR A 34 -19.21 -12.54 -14.38
C THR A 34 -18.18 -13.08 -13.39
N SER A 35 -17.41 -14.13 -13.75
CA SER A 35 -16.35 -14.63 -12.87
C SER A 35 -15.27 -13.58 -12.53
N THR A 36 -14.92 -12.72 -13.49
CA THR A 36 -13.95 -11.64 -13.24
C THR A 36 -14.54 -10.55 -12.35
N LEU A 37 -15.80 -10.17 -12.56
CA LEU A 37 -16.51 -9.20 -11.73
C LEU A 37 -16.70 -9.72 -10.30
N ASP A 38 -17.10 -10.97 -10.13
CA ASP A 38 -17.26 -11.60 -8.82
C ASP A 38 -15.94 -11.60 -8.05
N LYS A 39 -14.82 -11.95 -8.71
CA LYS A 39 -13.49 -11.89 -8.10
C LYS A 39 -13.08 -10.47 -7.72
N GLN A 40 -13.34 -9.50 -8.59
CA GLN A 40 -13.04 -8.09 -8.28
C GLN A 40 -13.87 -7.60 -7.09
N LEU A 41 -15.14 -7.97 -7.04
CA LEU A 41 -16.05 -7.61 -5.97
C LEU A 41 -15.65 -8.29 -4.65
N GLU A 42 -15.27 -9.56 -4.68
CA GLU A 42 -14.76 -10.30 -3.52
C GLU A 42 -13.46 -9.68 -2.98
N GLU A 43 -12.50 -9.38 -3.85
CA GLU A 43 -11.25 -8.71 -3.48
C GLU A 43 -11.51 -7.31 -2.89
N LEU A 44 -12.41 -6.52 -3.50
CA LEU A 44 -12.78 -5.21 -2.98
C LEU A 44 -13.45 -5.31 -1.61
N ASN A 45 -14.40 -6.23 -1.43
CA ASN A 45 -15.07 -6.44 -0.15
C ASN A 45 -14.13 -6.98 0.93
N SER A 46 -13.16 -7.81 0.54
CA SER A 46 -12.13 -8.31 1.45
C SER A 46 -11.20 -7.18 1.91
N ARG A 47 -10.76 -6.33 0.98
CA ARG A 47 -9.84 -5.20 1.23
C ARG A 47 -10.50 -4.04 1.97
N PHE A 48 -11.73 -3.69 1.59
CA PHE A 48 -12.53 -2.60 2.18
C PHE A 48 -13.65 -3.16 3.05
N ASN A 49 -13.29 -4.10 3.91
CA ASN A 49 -14.21 -4.62 4.90
C ASN A 49 -14.61 -3.52 5.91
N GLU A 50 -15.62 -3.81 6.73
CA GLU A 50 -16.17 -2.86 7.70
C GLU A 50 -15.08 -2.26 8.62
N HIS A 51 -14.16 -3.10 9.11
CA HIS A 51 -13.04 -2.65 9.95
C HIS A 51 -12.11 -1.67 9.23
N SER A 52 -11.77 -1.94 7.97
CA SER A 52 -10.88 -1.10 7.16
C SER A 52 -11.55 0.21 6.80
N MET A 53 -12.84 0.16 6.45
CA MET A 53 -13.64 1.36 6.15
C MET A 53 -13.82 2.24 7.38
N GLU A 54 -14.05 1.65 8.55
CA GLU A 54 -14.13 2.38 9.81
C GLU A 54 -12.79 3.03 10.17
N LEU A 55 -11.68 2.30 10.06
CA LEU A 55 -10.34 2.85 10.27
C LEU A 55 -10.05 4.03 9.31
N LEU A 56 -10.42 3.90 8.03
CA LEU A 56 -10.25 4.98 7.04
C LEU A 56 -11.12 6.18 7.39
N SER A 57 -12.37 5.95 7.78
CA SER A 57 -13.30 6.99 8.21
C SER A 57 -12.75 7.78 9.40
N LEU A 58 -12.27 7.09 10.43
CA LEU A 58 -11.66 7.72 11.61
C LEU A 58 -10.35 8.44 11.25
N SER A 59 -9.56 7.91 10.31
CA SER A 59 -8.32 8.55 9.87
C SER A 59 -8.56 9.89 9.16
N CYS A 60 -9.69 10.04 8.45
CA CYS A 60 -10.07 11.30 7.82
C CYS A 60 -10.28 12.43 8.82
N SER A 61 -10.63 12.11 10.08
CA SER A 61 -10.84 13.10 11.13
C SER A 61 -9.57 13.87 11.51
N LEU A 62 -8.37 13.35 11.22
CA LEU A 62 -7.10 14.09 11.39
C LEU A 62 -6.93 15.24 10.40
N VAL A 63 -7.55 15.13 9.23
CA VAL A 63 -7.39 16.09 8.15
C VAL A 63 -8.51 17.13 8.13
N ALA A 64 -9.63 16.83 8.79
CA ALA A 64 -10.74 17.75 8.99
C ALA A 64 -10.27 19.11 9.49
N LYS A 65 -10.99 20.17 9.10
CA LYS A 65 -10.68 21.56 9.48
C LYS A 65 -10.53 21.73 11.00
N GLU A 66 -11.35 20.99 11.74
CA GLU A 66 -11.27 20.82 13.18
C GLU A 66 -11.18 19.32 13.46
N ILE A 67 -10.11 18.89 14.14
CA ILE A 67 -9.88 17.48 14.41
C ILE A 67 -10.83 17.05 15.52
N ASN A 68 -11.62 16.01 15.24
CA ASN A 68 -12.43 15.38 16.27
C ASN A 68 -11.54 14.52 17.18
N VAL A 69 -11.20 15.06 18.34
CA VAL A 69 -10.30 14.42 19.32
C VAL A 69 -10.81 13.06 19.75
N ASP A 70 -12.12 12.93 20.02
CA ASP A 70 -12.73 11.68 20.43
C ASP A 70 -12.57 10.58 19.38
N GLN A 71 -12.76 10.92 18.10
CA GLN A 71 -12.60 9.95 17.02
C GLN A 71 -11.16 9.47 16.87
N ILE A 72 -10.17 10.32 17.09
CA ILE A 72 -8.75 9.92 17.01
C ILE A 72 -8.35 9.08 18.21
N CYS A 73 -8.85 9.39 19.40
CA CYS A 73 -8.61 8.55 20.57
C CYS A 73 -9.28 7.17 20.41
N LEU A 74 -10.51 7.13 19.89
CA LEU A 74 -11.18 5.88 19.55
C LEU A 74 -10.41 5.08 18.49
N LEU A 75 -9.84 5.73 17.47
CA LEU A 75 -8.98 5.09 16.47
C LEU A 75 -7.78 4.41 17.13
N VAL A 76 -7.09 5.14 18.01
CA VAL A 76 -5.89 4.63 18.68
C VAL A 76 -6.23 3.49 19.63
N GLU A 77 -7.24 3.66 20.48
CA GLU A 77 -7.70 2.64 21.43
C GLU A 77 -8.13 1.35 20.73
N LYS A 78 -8.84 1.47 19.59
CA LYS A 78 -9.42 0.32 18.90
C LYS A 78 -8.44 -0.41 17.97
N TYR A 79 -7.57 0.33 17.27
CA TYR A 79 -6.74 -0.25 16.20
C TYR A 79 -5.25 -0.32 16.54
N TYR A 80 -4.78 0.43 17.54
CA TYR A 80 -3.37 0.50 17.92
C TYR A 80 -3.15 0.34 19.45
N PRO A 81 -3.76 -0.67 20.11
CA PRO A 81 -3.65 -0.82 21.56
C PRO A 81 -2.23 -1.14 22.05
N GLU A 82 -1.41 -1.78 21.21
CA GLU A 82 -0.01 -2.11 21.54
C GLU A 82 0.96 -0.93 21.34
N ASP A 83 0.53 0.08 20.56
CA ASP A 83 1.36 1.24 20.31
C ASP A 83 1.21 2.30 21.40
N PHE A 84 0.07 2.37 22.08
CA PHE A 84 -0.21 3.46 23.02
C PHE A 84 -0.59 2.93 24.40
N THR A 85 0.05 3.50 25.42
CA THR A 85 -0.38 3.32 26.81
C THR A 85 -1.60 4.18 27.14
N GLU A 86 -2.36 3.81 28.16
CA GLU A 86 -3.50 4.62 28.64
C GLU A 86 -3.11 6.07 28.97
N GLN A 87 -1.92 6.27 29.53
CA GLN A 87 -1.38 7.60 29.82
C GLN A 87 -1.09 8.40 28.55
N GLU A 88 -0.51 7.76 27.53
CA GLU A 88 -0.27 8.39 26.24
C GLU A 88 -1.56 8.74 25.52
N ILE A 89 -2.65 7.97 25.68
CA ILE A 89 -3.95 8.32 25.09
C ILE A 89 -4.52 9.60 25.73
N ILE A 90 -4.41 9.73 27.06
CA ILE A 90 -4.81 10.96 27.76
C ILE A 90 -3.96 12.15 27.29
N GLN A 91 -2.65 11.95 27.13
CA GLN A 91 -1.75 12.99 26.65
C GLN A 91 -2.00 13.34 25.17
N LEU A 92 -2.38 12.36 24.35
CA LEU A 92 -2.76 12.55 22.96
C LEU A 92 -3.99 13.45 22.86
N ARG A 93 -5.01 13.27 23.71
CA ARG A 93 -6.19 14.16 23.77
C ARG A 93 -5.77 15.61 23.94
N TYR A 94 -4.93 15.86 24.95
CA TYR A 94 -4.44 17.20 25.24
C TYR A 94 -3.61 17.78 24.09
N GLN A 95 -2.72 16.98 23.48
CA GLN A 95 -1.94 17.40 22.32
C GLN A 95 -2.83 17.76 21.12
N LEU A 96 -3.89 16.98 20.86
CA LEU A 96 -4.82 17.24 19.76
C LEU A 96 -5.65 18.51 19.99
N GLU A 97 -6.10 18.78 21.22
CA GLU A 97 -6.80 20.02 21.56
C GLU A 97 -5.91 21.25 21.34
N LEU A 98 -4.66 21.21 21.82
CA LEU A 98 -3.68 22.28 21.58
C LEU A 98 -3.39 22.44 20.08
N PHE A 99 -3.24 21.33 19.37
CA PHE A 99 -2.97 21.33 17.94
C PHE A 99 -4.12 21.91 17.13
N ASN A 100 -5.38 21.67 17.52
CA ASN A 100 -6.56 22.33 16.92
C ASN A 100 -6.50 23.85 17.07
N VAL A 101 -6.20 24.33 18.28
CA VAL A 101 -6.04 25.77 18.52
C VAL A 101 -4.89 26.33 17.67
N GLU A 102 -3.79 25.61 17.54
CA GLU A 102 -2.66 26.03 16.72
C GLU A 102 -2.96 26.03 15.22
N ARG A 103 -3.72 25.05 14.71
CA ARG A 103 -4.20 25.00 13.31
C ARG A 103 -5.02 26.23 12.93
N THR A 104 -5.80 26.79 13.87
CA THR A 104 -6.58 28.01 13.60
C THR A 104 -5.70 29.25 13.47
N LYS A 105 -4.52 29.26 14.09
CA LYS A 105 -3.61 30.41 14.12
C LYS A 105 -2.55 30.36 13.01
N ASN A 106 -2.12 29.16 12.61
CA ASN A 106 -1.10 28.97 11.60
C ASN A 106 -1.70 28.82 10.20
N THR A 107 -1.37 29.76 9.30
CA THR A 107 -1.83 29.75 7.89
C THR A 107 -1.33 28.53 7.09
N ILE A 108 -0.17 27.97 7.46
CA ILE A 108 0.38 26.76 6.82
C ILE A 108 -0.45 25.52 7.20
N LEU A 109 -0.95 25.47 8.43
CA LEU A 109 -1.66 24.30 8.96
C LEU A 109 -3.18 24.34 8.69
N SER A 110 -3.73 25.52 8.34
CA SER A 110 -5.17 25.69 8.13
C SER A 110 -5.66 25.19 6.76
N GLY A 111 -4.75 25.06 5.78
CA GLY A 111 -5.06 24.64 4.40
C GLY A 111 -4.80 23.16 4.09
N ILE A 112 -4.50 22.33 5.09
CA ILE A 112 -4.12 20.93 4.88
C ILE A 112 -5.33 20.09 4.46
N SER A 113 -5.20 19.37 3.35
CA SER A 113 -6.26 18.56 2.75
C SER A 113 -5.95 17.06 2.72
N THR A 114 -4.71 16.67 3.02
CA THR A 114 -4.28 15.26 3.05
C THR A 114 -3.41 14.94 4.27
N ILE A 115 -3.37 13.65 4.65
CA ILE A 115 -2.52 13.15 5.74
C ILE A 115 -1.02 13.32 5.41
N SER A 116 -0.65 13.20 4.12
CA SER A 116 0.74 13.42 3.70
C SER A 116 1.17 14.88 3.85
N GLU A 117 0.30 15.83 3.48
CA GLU A 117 0.53 17.25 3.73
C GLU A 117 0.64 17.55 5.24
N LEU A 118 -0.21 16.92 6.06
CA LEU A 118 -0.11 17.02 7.52
C LEU A 118 1.27 16.59 8.01
N CYS A 119 1.76 15.43 7.57
CA CYS A 119 3.09 14.93 7.93
C CYS A 119 4.21 15.88 7.50
N LYS A 120 4.16 16.42 6.27
CA LYS A 120 5.16 17.38 5.77
C LYS A 120 5.15 18.67 6.58
N SER A 121 3.96 19.20 6.84
CA SER A 121 3.79 20.44 7.59
C SER A 121 4.29 20.34 9.03
N LEU A 122 4.14 19.19 9.70
CA LEU A 122 4.69 18.95 11.03
C LEU A 122 6.22 18.99 11.05
N VAL A 123 6.86 18.54 9.96
CA VAL A 123 8.32 18.58 9.79
C VAL A 123 8.78 20.00 9.48
N GLU A 124 8.14 20.69 8.54
CA GLU A 124 8.48 22.07 8.14
C GLU A 124 8.33 23.07 9.29
N THR A 125 7.29 22.89 10.12
CA THR A 125 7.04 23.76 11.29
C THR A 125 7.90 23.41 12.50
N GLN A 126 8.76 22.37 12.41
CA GLN A 126 9.54 21.81 13.53
C GLN A 126 8.68 21.41 14.75
N LYS A 127 7.38 21.17 14.56
CA LYS A 127 6.43 20.84 15.63
C LYS A 127 6.32 19.35 15.92
N ARG A 128 7.08 18.54 15.19
CA ARG A 128 7.16 17.08 15.36
C ARG A 128 7.51 16.67 16.80
N GLU A 129 8.45 17.38 17.43
CA GLU A 129 8.85 17.08 18.82
C GLU A 129 7.79 17.53 19.83
N THR A 130 7.13 18.67 19.56
CA THR A 130 6.07 19.20 20.42
C THR A 130 4.83 18.31 20.43
N TYR A 131 4.44 17.79 19.25
CA TYR A 131 3.26 16.94 19.07
C TYR A 131 3.66 15.52 18.64
N TYR A 132 4.58 14.91 19.38
CA TYR A 132 5.14 13.60 19.03
C TYR A 132 4.09 12.49 18.96
N LEU A 133 3.00 12.56 19.74
CA LEU A 133 1.92 11.57 19.70
C LEU A 133 1.06 11.75 18.45
N VAL A 134 0.76 12.99 18.08
CA VAL A 134 0.03 13.31 16.83
C VAL A 134 0.86 12.83 15.63
N ASP A 135 2.16 13.13 15.61
CA ASP A 135 3.07 12.66 14.57
C ASP A 135 3.17 11.13 14.52
N ARG A 136 3.12 10.45 15.67
CA ARG A 136 3.08 8.99 15.73
C ARG A 136 1.79 8.44 15.10
N VAL A 137 0.63 8.98 15.44
CA VAL A 137 -0.66 8.59 14.84
C VAL A 137 -0.64 8.79 13.32
N VAL A 138 -0.15 9.94 12.85
CA VAL A 138 -0.01 10.25 11.42
C VAL A 138 0.88 9.23 10.72
N ARG A 139 2.02 8.88 11.32
CA ARG A 139 2.94 7.86 10.78
C ARG A 139 2.31 6.47 10.71
N LEU A 140 1.63 6.03 11.77
CA LEU A 140 0.95 4.74 11.80
C LEU A 140 -0.08 4.63 10.67
N ILE A 141 -0.89 5.68 10.48
CA ILE A 141 -1.89 5.71 9.40
C ILE A 141 -1.23 5.70 8.02
N LEU A 142 -0.14 6.44 7.82
CA LEU A 142 0.60 6.45 6.55
C LEU A 142 1.24 5.08 6.23
N THR A 143 1.56 4.28 7.24
CA THR A 143 2.12 2.93 7.07
C THR A 143 1.09 1.82 6.85
N LEU A 144 -0.20 2.14 6.84
CA LEU A 144 -1.25 1.12 6.69
C LEU A 144 -1.19 0.40 5.34
N PRO A 145 -1.36 -0.94 5.31
CA PRO A 145 -1.21 -1.76 4.10
C PRO A 145 -2.14 -1.34 2.97
N VAL A 146 -3.33 -0.81 3.30
CA VAL A 146 -4.35 -0.33 2.35
C VAL A 146 -3.77 0.72 1.38
N SER A 147 -2.73 1.45 1.79
CA SER A 147 -2.05 2.48 1.00
C SER A 147 -0.86 1.97 0.18
N THR A 148 -0.48 0.69 0.29
CA THR A 148 0.75 0.16 -0.33
C THR A 148 0.48 -0.75 -1.53
N ALA A 149 -0.13 -0.22 -2.59
CA ALA A 149 -0.17 -0.91 -3.89
C ALA A 149 1.24 -1.31 -4.40
N THR A 150 2.30 -0.68 -3.88
CA THR A 150 3.71 -1.04 -4.09
C THR A 150 4.10 -2.40 -3.51
N THR A 151 3.68 -2.73 -2.28
CA THR A 151 4.08 -4.01 -1.63
C THR A 151 3.42 -5.19 -2.31
N GLU A 152 2.14 -5.07 -2.66
CA GLU A 152 1.41 -6.10 -3.42
C GLU A 152 1.97 -6.30 -4.83
N ARG A 153 2.41 -5.21 -5.49
CA ARG A 153 3.17 -5.31 -6.76
C ARG A 153 4.47 -6.09 -6.56
N GLY A 154 5.20 -5.85 -5.46
CA GLY A 154 6.39 -6.61 -5.08
C GLY A 154 6.11 -8.11 -4.88
N PHE A 155 5.05 -8.45 -4.14
CA PHE A 155 4.64 -9.85 -3.93
C PHE A 155 4.16 -10.52 -5.22
N SER A 156 3.46 -9.79 -6.10
CA SER A 156 3.05 -10.29 -7.41
C SER A 156 4.26 -10.57 -8.30
N ALA A 157 5.23 -9.65 -8.35
CA ALA A 157 6.50 -9.84 -9.05
C ALA A 157 7.24 -11.06 -8.50
N MET A 158 7.35 -11.20 -7.18
CA MET A 158 7.95 -12.37 -6.52
C MET A 158 7.25 -13.68 -6.91
N LYS A 159 5.91 -13.70 -6.93
CA LYS A 159 5.13 -14.88 -7.34
C LYS A 159 5.41 -15.28 -8.79
N ILE A 160 5.58 -14.32 -9.69
CA ILE A 160 5.97 -14.58 -11.09
C ILE A 160 7.39 -15.15 -11.15
N PHE A 161 8.36 -14.51 -10.49
CA PHE A 161 9.76 -14.94 -10.49
C PHE A 161 9.96 -16.34 -9.89
N LYS A 162 9.36 -16.64 -8.73
CA LYS A 162 9.50 -17.95 -8.08
C LYS A 162 8.68 -19.04 -8.78
N ASN A 163 7.38 -18.82 -8.95
CA ASN A 163 6.47 -19.92 -9.26
C ASN A 163 6.26 -20.09 -10.77
N ARG A 164 6.17 -18.98 -11.53
CA ARG A 164 5.87 -19.05 -12.96
C ARG A 164 7.11 -19.36 -13.81
N LEU A 165 8.27 -18.79 -13.43
CA LEU A 165 9.54 -19.02 -14.11
C LEU A 165 10.33 -20.23 -13.55
N ARG A 166 9.89 -20.85 -12.44
CA ARG A 166 10.56 -21.98 -11.78
C ARG A 166 12.06 -21.72 -11.55
N ASN A 167 12.36 -20.57 -10.98
CA ASN A 167 13.75 -20.14 -10.79
C ASN A 167 14.45 -20.98 -9.69
N LYS A 168 15.71 -21.37 -9.91
CA LYS A 168 16.58 -22.08 -8.93
C LYS A 168 17.41 -21.12 -8.07
N MET A 169 17.15 -19.83 -8.17
CA MET A 169 17.84 -18.77 -7.45
C MET A 169 17.75 -18.96 -5.95
N SER A 170 18.85 -18.69 -5.23
CA SER A 170 18.82 -18.68 -3.77
C SER A 170 17.88 -17.58 -3.26
N ASP A 171 17.27 -17.82 -2.10
CA ASP A 171 16.33 -16.88 -1.50
C ASP A 171 16.97 -15.49 -1.26
N ASP A 172 18.24 -15.46 -0.84
CA ASP A 172 18.98 -14.22 -0.60
C ASP A 172 19.15 -13.38 -1.86
N TYR A 173 19.53 -14.00 -2.98
CA TYR A 173 19.75 -13.26 -4.23
C TYR A 173 18.41 -12.80 -4.83
N LEU A 174 17.33 -13.56 -4.61
CA LEU A 174 15.98 -13.13 -4.97
C LEU A 174 15.51 -11.94 -4.15
N ALA A 175 15.70 -11.98 -2.82
CA ALA A 175 15.35 -10.88 -1.95
C ALA A 175 16.07 -9.60 -2.37
N ASN A 176 17.39 -9.68 -2.59
CA ASN A 176 18.19 -8.53 -3.05
C ASN A 176 17.73 -7.99 -4.41
N SER A 177 17.42 -8.87 -5.36
CA SER A 177 16.94 -8.46 -6.69
C SER A 177 15.54 -7.83 -6.64
N LEU A 178 14.66 -8.32 -5.77
CA LEU A 178 13.32 -7.76 -5.57
C LEU A 178 13.37 -6.36 -4.96
N VAL A 179 14.29 -6.10 -4.03
CA VAL A 179 14.48 -4.76 -3.45
C VAL A 179 14.82 -3.75 -4.55
N VAL A 180 15.78 -4.06 -5.44
CA VAL A 180 16.13 -3.19 -6.57
C VAL A 180 14.94 -2.98 -7.51
N TYR A 181 14.13 -4.02 -7.75
CA TYR A 181 12.96 -3.92 -8.63
C TYR A 181 11.80 -3.10 -8.02
N ILE A 182 11.54 -3.26 -6.72
CA ILE A 182 10.48 -2.52 -6.01
C ILE A 182 10.87 -1.05 -5.90
N GLU A 183 12.12 -0.77 -5.53
CA GLU A 183 12.67 0.58 -5.36
C GLU A 183 13.31 1.10 -6.65
N LYS A 184 12.78 0.72 -7.82
CA LYS A 184 13.41 1.04 -9.11
C LYS A 184 13.60 2.54 -9.30
N GLU A 185 12.64 3.36 -8.87
CA GLU A 185 12.72 4.82 -8.94
C GLU A 185 13.90 5.38 -8.15
N ILE A 186 14.21 4.81 -6.98
CA ILE A 186 15.39 5.17 -6.20
C ILE A 186 16.64 4.58 -6.88
N SER A 187 16.57 3.34 -7.38
CA SER A 187 17.69 2.69 -8.07
C SER A 187 18.18 3.48 -9.29
N GLU A 188 17.26 4.13 -10.01
CA GLU A 188 17.55 4.96 -11.18
C GLU A 188 18.30 6.25 -10.83
N THR A 189 18.29 6.69 -9.57
CA THR A 189 19.08 7.83 -9.10
C THR A 189 20.55 7.50 -8.92
N PHE A 190 20.91 6.22 -8.82
CA PHE A 190 22.29 5.79 -8.69
C PHE A 190 22.89 5.48 -10.05
N ASP A 191 24.07 6.03 -10.29
CA ASP A 191 24.84 5.72 -11.49
C ASP A 191 25.52 4.34 -11.36
N SER A 192 25.35 3.53 -12.39
CA SER A 192 25.93 2.18 -12.44
C SER A 192 27.45 2.22 -12.47
N GLU A 193 28.05 3.24 -13.12
CA GLU A 193 29.51 3.40 -13.16
C GLU A 193 30.07 3.75 -11.78
N ALA A 194 29.42 4.68 -11.07
CA ALA A 194 29.77 5.03 -9.68
C ALA A 194 29.70 3.82 -8.74
N ILE A 195 28.64 2.99 -8.83
CA ILE A 195 28.52 1.76 -8.02
C ILE A 195 29.66 0.78 -8.32
N ILE A 196 30.03 0.64 -9.60
CA ILE A 196 31.11 -0.26 -10.02
C ILE A 196 32.46 0.21 -9.46
N ASP A 197 32.72 1.51 -9.48
CA ASP A 197 33.96 2.08 -8.97
C ASP A 197 34.05 1.99 -7.44
N ASP A 198 32.98 2.32 -6.72
CA ASP A 198 32.89 2.10 -5.26
C ASP A 198 33.11 0.63 -4.89
N PHE A 199 32.56 -0.30 -5.69
CA PHE A 199 32.73 -1.74 -5.45
C PHE A 199 34.16 -2.23 -5.73
N LYS A 200 34.86 -1.64 -6.72
CA LYS A 200 36.29 -1.91 -6.98
C LYS A 200 37.13 -1.47 -5.77
N ASP A 201 36.80 -0.30 -5.21
CA ASP A 201 37.52 0.29 -4.08
C ASP A 201 37.28 -0.47 -2.77
N LEU A 202 36.06 -0.95 -2.53
CA LEU A 202 35.69 -1.72 -1.34
C LEU A 202 36.39 -3.08 -1.21
N LYS A 203 36.85 -3.68 -2.31
CA LYS A 203 37.43 -5.03 -2.28
C LYS A 203 38.89 -5.12 -2.67
N GLY A 204 39.52 -4.07 -3.20
CA GLY A 204 40.85 -4.19 -3.82
C GLY A 204 40.89 -5.30 -4.89
N ARG A 205 39.73 -5.73 -5.40
CA ARG A 205 39.58 -6.78 -6.41
C ARG A 205 39.24 -6.07 -7.70
N ARG A 206 40.23 -6.01 -8.59
CA ARG A 206 40.06 -5.54 -9.96
C ARG A 206 38.90 -6.31 -10.61
N ALA A 207 37.79 -5.64 -10.86
CA ALA A 207 36.83 -6.10 -11.85
C ALA A 207 37.49 -5.87 -13.23
N VAL A 208 38.05 -6.95 -13.78
CA VAL A 208 38.52 -6.96 -15.18
C VAL A 208 37.30 -7.35 -16.01
N LEU A 209 36.94 -6.46 -16.95
CA LEU A 209 35.95 -6.68 -18.00
C LEU A 209 36.24 -7.95 -18.79
#